data_AF-A0A952SHV7-F1
#
_entry.id   AF-A0A952SHV7-F1
#
_cell.length_a   1.000
_cell.length_b   1.000
_cell.length_c   1.000
_cell.angle_alpha   90.00
_cell.angle_beta   90.00
_cell.angle_gamma   90.00
#
_symmetry.space_group_name_H-M   'P 1'
#
loop_
_entity.id
_entity.type
_entity.pdbx_description
1 polymer ?
#
loop_
_entity_poly.entity_id
_entity_poly.type
_entity_poly.pdbx_seq_one_letter_code
_entity_poly.pdbx_strand_id
1 'polypeptide(L)'
;MSPATQKSSGLFITLEGGEGSGKTTQARRLCDWLTAQGWHVLHTREPGGTLLAEQLRSLLLDHSSETIAPETEVWLILAARRQHVDHVIKPALQQGMI
;
A
#
# COMPACT_ATOMS: atom_id res chain seq x y z
N MET A 1 -38.45 -8.85 -9.54
CA MET A 1 -37.05 -8.61 -9.95
C MET A 1 -36.35 -7.97 -8.78
N SER A 2 -35.49 -8.70 -8.07
CA SER A 2 -34.74 -8.16 -6.92
C SER A 2 -33.67 -7.19 -7.45
N PRO A 3 -33.48 -6.00 -6.85
CA PRO A 3 -32.40 -5.11 -7.26
C PRO A 3 -31.08 -5.83 -6.98
N ALA A 4 -30.25 -5.98 -8.02
CA ALA A 4 -28.90 -6.48 -7.85
C ALA A 4 -28.20 -5.60 -6.81
N THR A 5 -27.79 -6.20 -5.69
CA THR A 5 -26.94 -5.55 -4.69
C THR A 5 -25.67 -5.11 -5.41
N GLN A 6 -25.57 -3.81 -5.68
CA GLN A 6 -24.42 -3.20 -6.32
C GLN A 6 -23.22 -3.47 -5.41
N LYS A 7 -22.29 -4.31 -5.85
CA LYS A 7 -21.08 -4.65 -5.10
C LYS A 7 -20.33 -3.33 -4.89
N SER A 8 -20.37 -2.77 -3.68
CA SER A 8 -19.64 -1.54 -3.39
C SER A 8 -18.16 -1.82 -3.56
N SER A 9 -17.51 -1.16 -4.51
CA SER A 9 -16.05 -1.14 -4.59
C SER A 9 -15.51 -0.61 -3.27
N GLY A 10 -14.45 -1.22 -2.75
CA GLY A 10 -13.77 -0.75 -1.55
C GLY A 10 -13.25 0.70 -1.69
N LEU A 11 -12.72 1.25 -0.60
CA LEU A 11 -12.20 2.61 -0.54
C LEU A 11 -10.68 2.57 -0.41
N PHE A 12 -9.93 3.21 -1.31
CA PHE A 12 -8.47 3.28 -1.20
C PHE A 12 -8.02 4.62 -0.62
N ILE A 13 -7.33 4.61 0.52
CA ILE A 13 -6.81 5.82 1.18
C ILE A 13 -5.28 5.77 1.22
N THR A 14 -4.62 6.82 0.74
CA THR A 14 -3.16 6.98 0.81
C THR A 14 -2.77 8.13 1.73
N LEU A 15 -1.70 7.96 2.52
CA LEU A 15 -1.16 9.00 3.38
C LEU A 15 0.24 9.40 2.89
N GLU A 16 0.37 10.63 2.41
CA GLU A 16 1.59 11.17 1.78
C GLU A 16 2.24 12.29 2.60
N GLY A 17 3.52 12.55 2.33
CA GLY A 17 4.31 13.60 2.99
C GLY A 17 5.78 13.25 3.21
N GLY A 18 6.58 14.25 3.57
CA GLY A 18 8.03 14.09 3.81
C GLY A 18 8.40 13.20 4.99
N GLU A 19 9.68 12.87 5.13
CA GLU A 19 10.19 12.10 6.26
C GLU A 19 9.87 12.78 7.60
N GLY A 20 9.55 12.00 8.63
CA GLY A 20 9.18 12.52 9.95
C GLY A 20 7.81 13.20 10.07
N SER A 21 7.02 13.32 8.98
CA SER A 21 5.70 14.00 9.03
C SER A 21 4.59 13.26 9.80
N GLY A 22 4.88 12.08 10.35
CA GLY A 22 3.93 11.31 11.16
C GLY A 22 2.98 10.39 10.38
N LYS A 23 3.20 10.15 9.08
CA LYS A 23 2.36 9.28 8.21
C LYS A 23 2.05 7.93 8.85
N THR A 24 3.07 7.21 9.31
CA THR A 24 2.91 5.87 9.91
C THR A 24 2.01 5.91 11.14
N THR A 25 2.18 6.93 11.98
CA THR A 25 1.35 7.13 13.17
C THR A 25 -0.10 7.41 12.80
N GLN A 26 -0.33 8.29 11.84
CA GLN A 26 -1.69 8.65 11.40
C GLN A 26 -2.37 7.51 10.65
N ALA A 27 -1.64 6.75 9.83
CA ALA A 27 -2.16 5.59 9.12
C ALA A 27 -2.67 4.53 10.11
N ARG A 28 -1.87 4.22 11.14
CA ARG A 28 -2.28 3.30 12.20
C ARG A 28 -3.51 3.81 12.96
N ARG A 29 -3.53 5.08 13.37
CA ARG A 29 -4.68 5.67 14.09
C ARG A 29 -5.96 5.64 13.26
N LEU A 30 -5.85 5.92 11.96
CA LEU A 30 -6.97 5.84 11.04
C LEU A 30 -7.47 4.40 10.89
N CYS A 31 -6.57 3.43 10.76
CA CYS A 31 -6.94 2.01 10.69
C CYS A 31 -7.65 1.55 11.97
N ASP A 32 -7.10 1.90 13.14
CA ASP A 32 -7.69 1.57 14.45
C ASP A 32 -9.10 2.16 14.57
N TRP A 33 -9.28 3.44 14.17
CA TRP A 33 -10.57 4.10 14.19
C TRP A 33 -11.59 3.46 13.25
N LEU A 34 -11.22 3.22 11.98
CA LEU A 34 -12.10 2.58 10.99
C LEU A 34 -12.50 1.16 11.41
N THR A 35 -11.56 0.39 11.94
CA THR A 35 -11.83 -0.95 12.47
C THR A 35 -12.83 -0.89 13.63
N ALA A 36 -12.68 0.10 14.52
CA ALA A 36 -13.63 0.33 15.63
C ALA A 36 -15.03 0.75 15.15
N GLN A 37 -15.16 1.31 13.94
CA GLN A 37 -16.47 1.58 13.30
C GLN A 37 -17.06 0.35 12.58
N GLY A 38 -16.41 -0.82 12.63
CA GLY A 38 -16.89 -2.06 12.04
C GLY A 38 -16.46 -2.28 10.58
N TRP A 39 -15.55 -1.46 10.04
CA TRP A 39 -15.02 -1.68 8.69
C TRP A 39 -13.94 -2.76 8.66
N HIS A 40 -13.88 -3.50 7.55
CA HIS A 40 -12.76 -4.39 7.25
C HIS A 40 -11.63 -3.56 6.62
N VAL A 41 -10.56 -3.34 7.39
CA VAL A 41 -9.46 -2.47 6.99
C VAL A 41 -8.20 -3.28 6.65
N LEU A 42 -7.57 -2.97 5.52
CA LEU A 42 -6.26 -3.48 5.13
C LEU A 42 -5.21 -2.37 5.22
N HIS A 43 -4.38 -2.43 6.25
CA HIS A 43 -3.23 -1.52 6.38
C HIS A 43 -2.02 -2.07 5.60
N THR A 44 -1.47 -1.25 4.69
CA THR A 44 -0.27 -1.59 3.91
C THR A 44 0.58 -0.34 3.61
N ARG A 45 1.76 -0.51 3.01
CA ARG A 45 2.72 0.58 2.74
C ARG A 45 3.52 0.36 1.45
N GLU A 46 4.08 1.46 0.92
CA GLU A 46 5.04 1.43 -0.18
C GLU A 46 6.35 2.19 0.15
N PRO A 47 7.48 1.82 -0.50
CA PRO A 47 7.68 0.55 -1.20
C PRO A 47 7.65 -0.62 -0.20
N GLY A 48 6.97 -1.72 -0.56
CA GLY A 48 6.71 -2.86 0.33
C GLY A 48 5.35 -3.52 0.07
N GLY A 49 4.83 -4.22 1.08
CA GLY A 49 3.46 -4.79 1.07
C GLY A 49 3.33 -6.19 0.45
N THR A 50 4.38 -6.73 -0.18
CA THR A 50 4.49 -8.12 -0.61
C THR A 50 5.91 -8.63 -0.39
N LEU A 51 6.13 -9.94 -0.38
CA LEU A 51 7.47 -10.51 -0.22
C LEU A 51 8.47 -9.94 -1.26
N LEU A 52 8.09 -9.92 -2.54
CA LEU A 52 8.92 -9.36 -3.61
C LEU A 52 9.10 -7.84 -3.45
N ALA A 53 8.05 -7.10 -3.13
CA ALA A 53 8.16 -5.65 -2.94
C ALA A 53 9.03 -5.27 -1.72
N GLU A 54 9.05 -6.09 -0.67
CA GLU A 54 9.96 -5.91 0.48
C GLU A 54 11.42 -6.22 0.09
N GLN A 55 11.67 -7.22 -0.77
CA GLN A 55 13.00 -7.47 -1.32
C GLN A 55 13.51 -6.29 -2.17
N LEU A 56 12.65 -5.74 -3.05
CA LEU A 56 13.00 -4.57 -3.85
C LEU A 56 13.24 -3.34 -2.97
N ARG A 57 12.45 -3.17 -1.91
CA ARG A 57 12.67 -2.13 -0.88
C ARG A 57 14.05 -2.27 -0.24
N SER A 58 14.47 -3.48 0.12
CA SER A 58 15.78 -3.70 0.72
C SER A 58 16.91 -3.23 -0.19
N LEU A 59 16.83 -3.47 -1.51
CA LEU A 59 17.79 -2.96 -2.48
C LEU A 59 17.84 -1.42 -2.52
N LEU A 60 16.67 -0.78 -2.47
CA LEU A 60 16.57 0.70 -2.46
C LEU A 60 17.15 1.34 -1.20
N LEU A 61 17.13 0.63 -0.07
CA LEU A 61 17.64 1.12 1.21
C LEU A 61 19.07 0.68 1.51
N ASP A 62 19.66 -0.15 0.65
CA ASP A 62 21.02 -0.62 0.84
C ASP A 62 22.03 0.41 0.31
N HIS A 63 22.63 1.15 1.24
CA HIS A 63 23.64 2.18 0.95
C HIS A 63 25.06 1.59 0.91
N SER A 64 25.21 0.28 1.09
CA SER A 64 26.52 -0.39 1.11
C SER A 64 26.98 -0.90 -0.26
N SER A 65 26.10 -0.80 -1.26
CA SER A 65 26.30 -1.33 -2.61
C SER A 65 26.61 -0.25 -3.65
N GLU A 66 26.72 -0.67 -4.91
CA GLU A 66 26.81 0.21 -6.07
C GLU A 66 25.71 1.28 -6.06
N THR A 67 26.06 2.52 -6.41
CA THR A 67 25.09 3.60 -6.52
C THR A 67 24.07 3.27 -7.60
N ILE A 68 22.80 3.17 -7.20
CA ILE A 68 21.69 2.97 -8.13
C ILE A 68 21.47 4.25 -8.93
N ALA A 69 21.45 4.14 -10.26
CA ALA A 69 21.09 5.26 -11.13
C ALA A 69 19.65 5.74 -10.84
N PRO A 70 19.35 7.05 -10.90
CA PRO A 70 18.02 7.59 -10.56
C PRO A 70 16.86 6.91 -11.30
N GLU A 71 17.04 6.57 -12.58
CA GLU A 71 16.02 5.89 -13.38
C GLU A 71 15.78 4.46 -12.90
N THR A 72 16.84 3.75 -12.50
CA THR A 72 16.75 2.41 -11.92
C THR A 72 15.99 2.44 -10.59
N GLU A 73 16.23 3.45 -9.75
CA GLU A 73 15.51 3.64 -8.49
C GLU A 73 14.00 3.77 -8.74
N VAL A 74 13.61 4.63 -9.69
CA VAL A 74 12.21 4.80 -10.10
C VAL A 74 11.60 3.49 -10.60
N TRP A 75 12.31 2.73 -11.43
CA TRP A 75 11.80 1.45 -11.93
C TRP A 75 11.62 0.40 -10.85
N LEU A 76 12.53 0.32 -9.87
CA LEU A 76 12.40 -0.59 -8.74
C LEU A 76 11.18 -0.23 -7.87
N ILE A 77 10.96 1.07 -7.62
CA ILE A 77 9.77 1.56 -6.90
C ILE A 77 8.49 1.18 -7.67
N LEU A 78 8.45 1.41 -8.98
CA LEU A 78 7.30 1.09 -9.83
C LEU A 78 7.05 -0.42 -9.93
N ALA A 79 8.11 -1.24 -9.98
CA ALA A 79 8.00 -2.70 -9.98
C ALA A 79 7.41 -3.20 -8.66
N ALA A 80 7.90 -2.69 -7.52
CA ALA A 80 7.37 -3.00 -6.19
C ALA A 80 5.88 -2.62 -6.08
N ARG A 81 5.52 -1.42 -6.54
CA ARG A 81 4.12 -0.94 -6.59
C ARG A 81 3.25 -1.84 -7.47
N ARG A 82 3.71 -2.23 -8.67
CA ARG A 82 2.92 -3.07 -9.58
C ARG A 82 2.58 -4.41 -8.91
N GLN A 83 3.56 -5.05 -8.27
CA GLN A 83 3.36 -6.29 -7.53
C GLN A 83 2.36 -6.12 -6.39
N HIS A 84 2.52 -5.05 -5.61
CA HIS A 84 1.66 -4.73 -4.47
C HIS A 84 0.21 -4.45 -4.89
N VAL A 85 0.01 -3.68 -5.96
CA VAL A 85 -1.32 -3.37 -6.50
C VAL A 85 -2.06 -4.63 -6.92
N ASP A 86 -1.41 -5.55 -7.62
CA ASP A 86 -2.07 -6.75 -8.14
C ASP A 86 -2.37 -7.80 -7.07
N HIS A 87 -1.51 -7.93 -6.05
CA HIS A 87 -1.62 -9.00 -5.06
C HIS A 87 -2.29 -8.57 -3.75
N VAL A 88 -2.38 -7.27 -3.48
CA VAL A 88 -2.88 -6.75 -2.18
C VAL A 88 -3.99 -5.73 -2.40
N ILE A 89 -3.70 -4.62 -3.09
CA ILE A 89 -4.64 -3.49 -3.16
C ILE A 89 -5.89 -3.84 -4.00
N LYS A 90 -5.73 -4.31 -5.24
CA LYS A 90 -6.87 -4.64 -6.11
C LYS A 90 -7.76 -5.73 -5.51
N PRO A 91 -7.23 -6.86 -5.00
CA PRO A 91 -8.06 -7.87 -4.35
C PRO A 91 -8.86 -7.34 -3.16
N ALA A 92 -8.25 -6.50 -2.30
CA ALA A 92 -8.92 -5.92 -1.15
C ALA A 92 -10.07 -5.00 -1.56
N LEU A 93 -9.86 -4.15 -2.56
CA LEU A 93 -10.91 -3.27 -3.09
C LEU A 93 -12.07 -4.06 -3.72
N GLN A 94 -11.78 -5.19 -4.38
CA GLN A 94 -12.81 -6.08 -4.94
C GLN A 94 -13.65 -6.78 -3.87
N GLN A 95 -13.11 -6.91 -2.66
CA GLN A 95 -13.79 -7.44 -1.47
C GLN A 95 -14.55 -6.38 -0.68
N GLY A 96 -14.49 -5.10 -1.10
CA GLY A 96 -15.16 -4.00 -0.40
C GLY A 96 -14.43 -3.52 0.84
N MET A 97 -13.15 -3.86 1.00
CA MET A 97 -12.32 -3.40 2.13
C MET A 97 -11.96 -1.92 1.99
N ILE A 98 -11.56 -1.31 3.11
CA ILE A 98 -10.89 0.00 3.15
C ILE A 98 -9.38 -0.20 3.29
#